data_AF-A0A7K6DTX1-F1
#
_entry.id   AF-A0A7K6DTX1-F1
#
_cell.length_a   1.000
_cell.length_b   1.000
_cell.length_c   1.000
_cell.angle_alpha   90.00
_cell.angle_beta   90.00
_cell.angle_gamma   90.00
#
_symmetry.space_group_name_H-M   'P 1'
#
loop_
_entity.id
_entity.type
_entity.pdbx_description
1 polymer ?
#
loop_
_entity_poly.entity_id
_entity_poly.type
_entity_poly.pdbx_seq_one_letter_code
_entity_poly.pdbx_strand_id
1 'polypeptide(L)'
;ILMARLTKMCPVNPRQRGFIPVVGCSDNLKLLPLIVKHAKKDQRDLGIVFVDIAKAFDTVCHQHIIMSLMQREADPHTIHVIGNMYETIHTYID
;
A
#
# COMPACT_ATOMS: atom_id res chain seq x y z
N ILE A 1 9.97 -7.64 -13.99
CA ILE A 1 8.87 -8.30 -14.74
C ILE A 1 7.62 -8.50 -13.86
N LEU A 2 7.71 -9.20 -12.71
CA LEU A 2 6.56 -9.45 -11.82
C LEU A 2 5.88 -8.17 -11.32
N MET A 3 6.65 -7.19 -10.82
CA MET A 3 6.11 -5.89 -10.37
C MET A 3 5.31 -5.19 -11.47
N ALA A 4 5.80 -5.15 -12.71
CA ALA A 4 5.09 -4.51 -13.81
C ALA A 4 3.74 -5.19 -14.13
N ARG A 5 3.68 -6.53 -14.04
CA ARG A 5 2.44 -7.30 -14.22
C ARG A 5 1.45 -6.99 -13.09
N LEU A 6 1.92 -7.03 -11.84
CA LEU A 6 1.11 -6.72 -10.66
C LEU A 6 0.60 -5.29 -10.67
N THR A 7 1.40 -4.29 -11.05
CA THR A 7 0.95 -2.89 -11.16
C THR A 7 -0.18 -2.74 -12.16
N LYS A 8 -0.17 -3.49 -13.27
CA LYS A 8 -1.23 -3.47 -14.27
C LYS A 8 -2.53 -4.12 -13.76
N MET A 9 -2.41 -5.20 -13.00
CA MET A 9 -3.55 -6.00 -12.52
C MET A 9 -4.16 -5.45 -11.23
N CYS A 10 -3.32 -4.87 -10.36
CA CYS A 10 -3.68 -4.35 -9.05
C CYS A 10 -3.43 -2.84 -9.01
N PRO A 11 -4.29 -2.01 -9.63
CA PRO A 11 -4.13 -0.57 -9.55
C PRO A 11 -4.18 -0.15 -8.08
N VAL A 12 -3.18 0.63 -7.68
CA VAL A 12 -3.10 1.23 -6.34
C VAL A 12 -3.91 2.52 -6.31
N ASN A 13 -4.23 3.00 -5.10
CA ASN A 13 -4.91 4.27 -4.94
C ASN A 13 -4.09 5.40 -5.62
N PRO A 14 -4.71 6.31 -6.39
CA PRO A 14 -3.99 7.42 -7.04
C PRO A 14 -3.23 8.35 -6.07
N ARG A 15 -3.57 8.33 -4.77
CA ARG A 15 -2.89 9.06 -3.71
C ARG A 15 -1.78 8.26 -3.02
N GLN A 16 -1.59 6.99 -3.35
CA GLN A 16 -0.44 6.23 -2.86
C GLN A 16 0.84 6.88 -3.40
N ARG A 17 1.82 7.07 -2.51
CA ARG A 17 3.11 7.69 -2.85
C ARG A 17 4.30 6.81 -2.46
N GLY A 18 4.10 5.83 -1.59
CA GLY A 18 5.09 4.80 -1.28
C GLY A 18 5.06 3.65 -2.31
N PHE A 19 6.25 3.08 -2.57
CA PHE A 19 6.44 1.90 -3.43
C PHE A 19 5.89 2.02 -4.86
N ILE A 20 5.76 3.25 -5.37
CA ILE A 20 5.41 3.54 -6.78
C ILE A 20 6.58 4.27 -7.46
N PRO A 21 6.75 4.14 -8.79
CA PRO A 21 7.86 4.75 -9.53
C PRO A 21 7.63 6.26 -9.78
N VAL A 22 7.43 7.03 -8.71
CA VAL A 22 7.22 8.49 -8.72
C VAL A 22 7.98 9.09 -7.53
N VAL A 23 8.47 10.33 -7.67
CA VAL A 23 9.02 11.13 -6.56
C VAL A 23 7.86 11.57 -5.65
N GLY A 24 7.31 10.61 -4.89
CA GLY A 24 5.99 10.78 -4.29
C GLY A 24 5.97 11.39 -2.89
N CYS A 25 7.02 11.20 -2.10
CA CYS A 25 7.03 11.67 -0.71
C CYS A 25 7.02 13.21 -0.60
N SER A 26 7.64 13.90 -1.56
CA SER A 26 7.63 15.36 -1.61
C SER A 26 6.23 15.95 -1.80
N ASP A 27 5.33 15.23 -2.47
CA ASP A 27 3.97 15.68 -2.68
C ASP A 27 3.21 15.75 -1.37
N ASN A 28 3.25 14.66 -0.59
CA ASN A 28 2.56 14.59 0.70
C ASN A 28 3.13 15.60 1.70
N LEU A 29 4.46 15.79 1.69
CA LEU A 29 5.14 16.76 2.54
C LEU A 29 4.74 18.21 2.22
N LYS A 30 4.45 18.51 0.95
CA LYS A 30 3.96 19.84 0.53
C LYS A 30 2.45 19.99 0.72
N LEU A 31 1.68 18.95 0.44
CA LEU A 31 0.22 18.97 0.46
C LEU A 31 -0.33 19.18 1.88
N LEU A 32 0.24 18.50 2.87
CA LEU A 32 -0.25 18.60 4.25
C LEU A 32 -0.18 20.04 4.81
N PRO A 33 0.94 20.77 4.73
CA PRO A 33 1.00 22.18 5.11
C PRO A 33 -0.01 23.06 4.36
N LEU A 34 -0.24 22.79 3.07
CA LEU A 34 -1.20 23.55 2.26
C LEU A 34 -2.64 23.33 2.74
N ILE A 35 -3.03 22.09 3.06
CA ILE A 35 -4.34 21.78 3.63
C ILE A 35 -4.54 22.50 4.96
N VAL A 36 -3.54 22.44 5.85
CA VAL A 36 -3.58 23.14 7.15
C VAL A 36 -3.69 24.65 6.95
N LYS A 37 -2.90 25.23 6.04
CA LYS A 37 -2.94 26.67 5.74
C LYS A 37 -4.30 27.09 5.19
N HIS A 38 -4.90 26.28 4.33
CA HIS A 38 -6.22 26.55 3.75
C HIS A 38 -7.33 26.51 4.80
N ALA A 39 -7.36 25.51 5.67
CA ALA A 39 -8.33 25.43 6.77
C ALA A 39 -8.22 26.64 7.72
N LYS A 40 -6.99 27.05 8.07
CA LYS A 40 -6.73 28.25 8.86
C LYS A 40 -7.23 29.53 8.19
N LYS A 41 -6.98 29.69 6.90
CA LYS A 41 -7.42 30.87 6.12
C LYS A 41 -8.94 31.00 6.13
N ASP A 42 -9.63 29.87 6.01
CA ASP A 42 -11.08 29.85 5.86
C ASP A 42 -11.83 29.66 7.19
N GLN A 43 -11.10 29.70 8.32
CA GLN A 43 -11.63 29.51 9.68
C GLN A 43 -12.48 28.24 9.82
N ARG A 44 -12.03 27.15 9.20
CA ARG A 44 -12.68 25.84 9.25
C ARG A 44 -11.90 24.88 10.14
N ASP A 45 -12.62 24.07 10.91
CA ASP A 45 -12.02 22.99 11.69
C ASP A 45 -11.42 21.92 10.77
N LEU A 46 -10.26 21.40 11.16
CA LEU A 46 -9.53 20.36 10.44
C LEU A 46 -8.97 19.33 11.41
N GLY A 47 -9.44 18.08 11.32
CA GLY A 47 -8.85 16.93 11.99
C GLY A 47 -7.85 16.21 11.08
N ILE A 48 -6.67 15.89 11.60
CA ILE A 48 -5.66 15.07 10.91
C ILE A 48 -5.33 13.88 11.80
N VAL A 49 -5.41 12.67 11.24
CA VAL A 49 -5.08 11.41 11.93
C VAL A 49 -3.88 10.77 11.23
N PHE A 50 -2.83 10.49 11.99
CA PHE A 50 -1.69 9.70 11.54
C PHE A 50 -1.88 8.27 12.03
N VAL A 51 -1.92 7.31 11.09
CA VAL A 51 -2.05 5.89 11.38
C VAL A 51 -0.77 5.20 10.94
N ASP A 52 -0.21 4.39 11.83
CA ASP A 52 0.97 3.56 11.55
C ASP A 52 0.67 2.10 11.91
N ILE A 53 1.14 1.17 11.09
CA ILE A 53 0.91 -0.27 11.28
C ILE A 53 2.23 -0.88 11.77
N ALA A 54 2.24 -1.32 13.04
CA ALA A 54 3.41 -1.98 13.61
C ALA A 54 3.74 -3.27 12.86
N LYS A 55 5.03 -3.47 12.53
CA LYS A 55 5.53 -4.66 11.82
C LYS A 55 4.71 -4.97 10.55
N ALA A 56 4.42 -3.96 9.73
CA ALA A 56 3.49 -4.06 8.60
C ALA A 56 3.82 -5.13 7.54
N PHE A 57 5.06 -5.59 7.44
CA PHE A 57 5.44 -6.69 6.55
C PHE A 57 5.38 -8.05 7.24
N ASP A 58 5.68 -8.11 8.54
CA ASP A 58 5.71 -9.35 9.32
C ASP A 58 4.31 -9.81 9.75
N THR A 59 3.37 -8.87 9.85
CA THR A 59 2.01 -9.12 10.37
C THR A 59 0.99 -9.53 9.29
N VAL A 60 1.40 -9.54 8.02
CA VAL A 60 0.52 -9.93 6.92
C VAL A 60 0.46 -11.45 6.82
N CYS A 61 -0.72 -12.03 7.09
CA CYS A 61 -0.95 -13.46 6.88
C CYS A 61 -0.76 -13.85 5.40
N HIS A 62 0.00 -14.92 5.13
CA HIS A 62 0.26 -15.40 3.77
C HIS A 62 -1.02 -15.73 3.00
N GLN A 63 -2.04 -16.26 3.67
CA GLN A 63 -3.34 -16.53 3.06
C GLN A 63 -4.01 -15.24 2.56
N HIS A 64 -3.88 -14.12 3.29
CA HIS A 64 -4.44 -12.84 2.86
C HIS A 64 -3.79 -12.31 1.59
N ILE A 65 -2.50 -12.59 1.35
CA ILE A 65 -1.82 -12.22 0.10
C ILE A 65 -2.49 -12.93 -1.08
N ILE A 66 -2.73 -14.23 -0.97
CA ILE A 66 -3.37 -15.04 -2.02
C ILE A 66 -4.82 -14.61 -2.25
N MET A 67 -5.59 -14.42 -1.18
CA MET A 67 -6.96 -13.93 -1.28
C MET A 67 -7.03 -12.56 -1.95
N SER A 68 -6.10 -11.65 -1.64
CA SER A 68 -6.02 -10.33 -2.26
C SER A 68 -5.75 -10.43 -3.77
N LEU A 69 -4.87 -11.33 -4.19
CA LEU A 69 -4.59 -11.56 -5.61
C LEU A 69 -5.81 -12.16 -6.34
N MET A 70 -6.52 -13.09 -5.71
CA MET A 70 -7.75 -13.66 -6.26
C MET A 70 -8.85 -12.60 -6.42
N GLN A 71 -9.06 -11.74 -5.42
CA GLN A 71 -10.02 -10.64 -5.48
C GLN A 71 -9.69 -9.61 -6.56
N ARG A 72 -8.41 -9.49 -6.93
CA ARG A 72 -7.94 -8.63 -8.01
C ARG A 72 -7.91 -9.34 -9.37
N GLU A 73 -8.51 -10.53 -9.46
CA GLU A 73 -8.58 -11.34 -10.67
C GLU A 73 -7.21 -11.61 -11.28
N ALA A 74 -6.20 -11.83 -10.42
CA ALA A 74 -4.86 -12.11 -10.89
C ALA A 74 -4.82 -13.44 -11.65
N ASP A 75 -4.00 -13.52 -12.70
CA ASP A 75 -3.89 -14.74 -13.50
C ASP A 75 -3.37 -15.91 -12.64
N PRO A 76 -3.86 -17.15 -12.86
CA PRO A 76 -3.52 -18.30 -12.02
C PRO A 76 -2.02 -18.55 -11.91
N HIS A 77 -1.25 -18.28 -12.97
CA HIS A 77 0.20 -18.44 -12.94
C HIS A 77 0.85 -17.43 -11.99
N THR A 78 0.43 -16.15 -12.00
CA THR A 78 0.92 -15.14 -11.05
C THR A 78 0.57 -15.51 -9.61
N ILE A 79 -0.65 -16.00 -9.35
CA ILE A 79 -1.05 -16.47 -8.01
C ILE A 79 -0.16 -17.63 -7.56
N HIS A 80 0.04 -18.62 -8.43
CA HIS A 80 0.86 -19.79 -8.12
C HIS A 80 2.32 -19.41 -7.84
N VAL A 81 2.94 -18.58 -8.69
CA VAL A 81 4.31 -18.11 -8.48
C VAL A 81 4.44 -17.38 -7.15
N ILE A 82 3.55 -16.44 -6.85
CA ILE A 82 3.62 -15.69 -5.58
C ILE A 82 3.36 -16.62 -4.39
N GLY A 83 2.40 -17.54 -4.48
CA GLY A 83 2.13 -18.52 -3.43
C GLY A 83 3.34 -19.37 -3.08
N ASN A 84 4.04 -19.90 -4.09
CA ASN A 84 5.24 -20.70 -3.87
C ASN A 84 6.37 -19.89 -3.21
N MET A 85 6.42 -18.56 -3.41
CA MET A 85 7.42 -17.72 -2.73
C MET A 85 7.21 -17.63 -1.22
N TYR A 86 5.99 -17.90 -0.72
CA TYR A 86 5.64 -17.83 0.70
C TYR A 86 5.44 -19.20 1.35
N GLU A 87 5.58 -20.31 0.61
CA GLU A 87 5.28 -21.66 1.09
C GLU A 87 6.26 -22.13 2.18
N THR A 88 7.53 -21.77 2.07
CA THR A 88 8.60 -22.19 2.99
C THR A 88 9.06 -21.09 3.94
N ILE A 89 8.42 -19.92 3.89
CA ILE A 89 8.75 -18.78 4.73
C ILE A 89 7.77 -18.76 5.90
N HIS A 90 8.29 -18.61 7.12
CA HIS A 90 7.49 -18.45 8.33
C HIS A 90 8.07 -17.33 9.17
N THR A 91 7.20 -16.47 9.67
CA THR A 91 7.57 -15.40 10.60
C THR A 91 6.86 -15.65 11.92
N TYR A 92 7.63 -15.73 13.00
CA TYR A 92 7.09 -15.84 14.36
C TYR A 92 6.93 -14.44 14.92
N ILE A 93 5.74 -14.14 15.43
CA ILE A 93 5.44 -12.86 16.06
C ILE A 93 5.52 -13.11 17.57
N ASP A 94 6.59 -12.63 18.20
CA ASP A 94 6.71 -12.50 19.66
C ASP A 94 5.70 -11.49 20.21
#